data_AF-A0A2E4VEP4-F1
#
_entry.id   AF-A0A2E4VEP4-F1
#
_cell.length_a   1.000
_cell.length_b   1.000
_cell.length_c   1.000
_cell.angle_alpha   90.00
_cell.angle_beta   90.00
_cell.angle_gamma   90.00
#
_symmetry.space_group_name_H-M   'P 1'
#
loop_
_entity.id
_entity.type
_entity.pdbx_description
1 polymer ?
#
loop_
_entity_poly.entity_id
_entity_poly.type
_entity_poly.pdbx_seq_one_letter_code
_entity_poly.pdbx_strand_id
1 'polypeptide(L)'
;MVLNEQTAIKKVKTDIYDHRTSQIFDLVYFDAFSPRIQPECWSRAIFDKLYQSMANDGILVTYCAKGSIKRLLAKVGFEIETLPGPLYKREMIRAVKIQSD
;
A
#
# COMPACT_ATOMS: atom_id res chain seq x y z
N MET A 1 19.20 5.60 8.22
CA MET A 1 19.26 4.83 6.96
C MET A 1 20.59 5.17 6.30
N VAL A 2 21.50 4.20 6.20
CA VAL A 2 22.75 4.37 5.45
C VAL A 2 22.47 3.90 4.03
N LEU A 3 22.57 4.81 3.06
CA LEU A 3 22.43 4.49 1.65
C LEU A 3 23.82 4.18 1.09
N ASN A 4 23.93 3.11 0.32
CA ASN A 4 25.17 2.76 -0.39
C ASN A 4 24.99 3.00 -1.90
N GLU A 5 26.03 2.74 -2.68
CA GLU A 5 26.04 2.94 -4.14
C GLU A 5 25.03 2.06 -4.90
N GLN A 6 24.47 1.02 -4.26
CA GLN A 6 23.44 0.16 -4.84
C GLN A 6 22.03 0.71 -4.63
N THR A 7 21.87 1.83 -3.91
CA THR A 7 20.56 2.39 -3.60
C THR A 7 20.27 3.66 -4.39
N ALA A 8 19.20 3.63 -5.20
CA ALA A 8 18.69 4.80 -5.89
C ALA A 8 17.36 5.24 -5.29
N ILE A 9 17.22 6.55 -5.01
CA ILE A 9 15.96 7.13 -4.54
C ILE A 9 15.43 8.07 -5.62
N LYS A 10 14.20 7.84 -6.06
CA LYS A 10 13.50 8.71 -6.99
C LYS A 10 12.29 9.33 -6.30
N LYS A 11 12.31 10.66 -6.13
CA LYS A 11 11.14 11.43 -5.70
C LYS A 11 10.36 11.89 -6.91
N VAL A 12 9.08 11.54 -6.98
CA VAL A 12 8.16 12.02 -8.02
C VAL A 12 7.25 13.08 -7.42
N LYS A 13 7.31 14.32 -7.91
CA LYS A 13 6.42 15.40 -7.48
C LYS A 13 5.16 15.39 -8.33
N THR A 14 4.11 14.76 -7.83
CA THR A 14 2.81 14.60 -8.51
C THR A 14 1.73 14.34 -7.46
N ASP A 15 0.48 14.56 -7.82
CA ASP A 15 -0.64 13.96 -7.08
C ASP A 15 -0.69 12.44 -7.39
N ILE A 16 -1.07 11.64 -6.39
CA ILE A 16 -1.25 10.20 -6.54
C ILE A 16 -2.43 9.86 -7.47
N TYR A 17 -3.42 10.75 -7.62
CA TYR A 17 -4.49 10.54 -8.62
C TYR A 17 -3.94 10.57 -10.03
N ASP A 18 -3.07 11.53 -10.33
CA ASP A 18 -2.58 11.81 -11.68
C ASP A 18 -1.32 11.02 -12.04
N HIS A 19 -0.58 10.53 -11.03
CA HIS A 19 0.63 9.75 -11.28
C HIS A 19 0.35 8.57 -12.23
N ARG A 20 1.19 8.32 -13.23
CA ARG A 20 1.11 7.10 -14.04
C ARG A 20 2.51 6.51 -14.08
N THR A 21 2.58 5.19 -13.97
CA THR A 21 3.84 4.45 -14.00
C THR A 21 3.60 3.10 -14.65
N SER A 22 4.58 2.65 -15.43
CA SER A 22 4.67 1.27 -15.95
C SER A 22 5.60 0.40 -15.08
N GLN A 23 6.15 0.97 -14.01
CA GLN A 23 6.98 0.24 -13.06
C GLN A 23 6.12 -0.74 -12.26
N ILE A 24 6.68 -1.91 -12.01
CA ILE A 24 6.12 -2.93 -11.13
C ILE A 24 6.88 -2.87 -9.80
N PHE A 25 6.15 -2.92 -8.69
CA PHE A 25 6.70 -2.85 -7.34
C PHE A 25 6.49 -4.16 -6.58
N ASP A 26 7.55 -4.67 -5.96
CA ASP A 26 7.48 -5.82 -5.05
C ASP A 26 6.94 -5.43 -3.67
N LEU A 27 7.16 -4.18 -3.25
CA LEU A 27 6.77 -3.66 -1.95
C LEU A 27 6.24 -2.23 -2.02
N VAL A 28 5.07 -2.01 -1.44
CA VAL A 28 4.44 -0.70 -1.29
C VAL A 28 4.30 -0.36 0.20
N TYR A 29 5.01 0.69 0.63
CA TYR A 29 4.79 1.32 1.93
C TYR A 29 3.69 2.37 1.78
N PHE A 30 2.45 2.03 2.15
CA PHE A 30 1.33 2.95 2.04
C PHE A 30 1.17 3.78 3.31
N ASP A 31 1.74 4.98 3.28
CA ASP A 31 1.80 5.91 4.42
C ASP A 31 1.16 7.27 4.09
N ALA A 32 -0.16 7.26 3.90
CA ALA A 32 -0.97 8.46 3.78
C ALA A 32 -1.49 8.92 5.16
N PHE A 33 -1.97 10.17 5.25
CA PHE A 33 -2.73 10.60 6.42
C PHE A 33 -3.94 9.71 6.65
N SER A 34 -4.42 9.63 7.90
CA SER A 34 -5.45 8.67 8.26
C SER A 34 -6.70 8.81 7.39
N PRO A 35 -7.51 7.73 7.18
CA PRO A 35 -8.72 7.80 6.36
C PRO A 35 -9.76 8.82 6.82
N ARG A 36 -9.64 9.35 8.05
CA ARG A 36 -10.51 10.43 8.54
C ARG A 36 -10.05 11.81 8.05
N ILE A 37 -8.74 12.00 7.95
CA ILE A 37 -8.12 13.28 7.58
C ILE A 37 -8.02 13.42 6.07
N GLN A 38 -7.71 12.32 5.38
CA GLN A 38 -7.47 12.32 3.94
C GLN A 38 -8.16 11.12 3.27
N PRO A 39 -9.51 11.01 3.36
CA PRO A 39 -10.28 9.85 2.89
C PRO A 39 -10.04 9.51 1.41
N GLU A 40 -9.78 10.51 0.58
CA GLU A 40 -9.59 10.39 -0.86
C GLU A 40 -8.44 9.42 -1.22
N CYS A 41 -7.34 9.46 -0.45
CA CYS A 41 -6.18 8.59 -0.64
C CYS A 41 -6.51 7.11 -0.36
N TRP A 42 -7.59 6.84 0.37
CA TRP A 42 -8.02 5.49 0.74
C TRP A 42 -9.19 5.00 -0.12
N SER A 43 -9.41 5.62 -1.27
CA SER A 43 -10.44 5.21 -2.22
C SER A 43 -10.08 3.92 -2.95
N ARG A 44 -11.10 3.22 -3.45
CA ARG A 44 -10.88 1.99 -4.25
C ARG A 44 -10.00 2.25 -5.46
N ALA A 45 -10.19 3.38 -6.14
CA ALA A 45 -9.42 3.75 -7.33
C ALA A 45 -7.90 3.82 -7.05
N ILE A 46 -7.49 4.30 -5.87
CA ILE A 46 -6.07 4.30 -5.49
C ILE A 46 -5.56 2.88 -5.28
N PHE A 47 -6.30 2.03 -4.57
CA PHE A 47 -5.86 0.66 -4.32
C PHE A 47 -5.89 -0.23 -5.58
N ASP A 48 -6.85 -0.06 -6.49
CA ASP A 48 -6.88 -0.76 -7.78
C ASP A 48 -5.61 -0.42 -8.59
N LYS A 49 -5.24 0.86 -8.63
CA LYS A 49 -4.03 1.33 -9.32
C LYS A 49 -2.74 0.78 -8.69
N LEU A 50 -2.68 0.74 -7.36
CA LEU A 50 -1.55 0.13 -6.66
C LEU A 50 -1.47 -1.37 -6.97
N TYR A 51 -2.58 -2.10 -6.87
CA TYR A 51 -2.65 -3.53 -7.18
C TYR A 51 -2.18 -3.84 -8.61
N GLN A 52 -2.58 -3.03 -9.59
CA GLN A 52 -2.13 -3.14 -10.98
C GLN A 52 -0.63 -2.87 -11.15
N SER A 53 -0.06 -1.99 -10.32
CA SER A 53 1.36 -1.63 -10.37
C SER A 53 2.25 -2.52 -9.49
N MET A 54 1.71 -3.61 -8.92
CA MET A 54 2.44 -4.51 -8.03
C MET A 54 2.71 -5.85 -8.70
N ALA A 55 3.84 -6.47 -8.34
CA ALA A 55 4.19 -7.82 -8.75
C ALA A 55 3.20 -8.83 -8.15
N ASN A 56 3.11 -10.02 -8.74
CA ASN A 56 2.53 -11.18 -8.03
C ASN A 56 3.38 -11.45 -6.78
N ASP A 57 2.72 -11.86 -5.71
CA ASP A 57 3.27 -11.96 -4.35
C ASP A 57 3.80 -10.64 -3.78
N GLY A 58 3.55 -9.52 -4.47
CA GLY A 58 3.90 -8.19 -4.02
C GLY A 58 3.14 -7.80 -2.77
N ILE A 59 3.81 -7.06 -1.89
CA ILE A 59 3.30 -6.74 -0.55
C ILE A 59 2.97 -5.26 -0.45
N LEU A 60 1.79 -4.94 0.07
CA LEU A 60 1.44 -3.60 0.55
C LEU A 60 1.36 -3.64 2.08
N VAL A 61 2.06 -2.73 2.75
CA VAL A 61 1.97 -2.55 4.20
C VAL A 61 1.45 -1.17 4.54
N THR A 62 0.61 -1.09 5.57
CA THR A 62 0.14 0.19 6.09
C THR A 62 -0.12 0.12 7.59
N TYR A 63 0.07 1.24 8.28
CA TYR A 63 -0.27 1.34 9.70
C TYR A 63 -1.79 1.28 9.95
N CYS A 64 -2.62 1.53 8.94
CA CYS A 64 -4.06 1.69 9.14
C CYS A 64 -4.75 0.33 9.24
N ALA A 65 -5.13 -0.08 10.46
CA ALA A 65 -5.86 -1.33 10.70
C ALA A 65 -7.40 -1.18 10.73
N LYS A 66 -7.97 -0.14 10.12
CA LYS A 66 -9.44 0.03 10.11
C LYS A 66 -10.12 -1.10 9.32
N GLY A 67 -11.19 -1.67 9.89
CA GLY A 67 -11.94 -2.75 9.22
C GLY A 67 -12.51 -2.38 7.85
N SER A 68 -12.86 -1.10 7.62
CA SER A 68 -13.27 -0.63 6.30
C SER A 68 -12.16 -0.73 5.26
N ILE A 69 -10.90 -0.47 5.66
CA ILE A 69 -9.72 -0.58 4.78
C ILE A 69 -9.39 -2.05 4.53
N LYS A 70 -9.43 -2.90 5.56
CA LYS A 70 -9.27 -4.37 5.40
C LYS A 70 -10.24 -4.92 4.33
N ARG A 71 -11.52 -4.60 4.45
CA ARG A 71 -12.55 -5.02 3.48
C ARG A 71 -12.34 -4.43 2.09
N LEU A 72 -11.87 -3.19 2.01
CA LEU A 72 -11.61 -2.55 0.73
C LEU A 72 -10.44 -3.23 0.00
N LEU A 73 -9.33 -3.47 0.68
CA LEU A 73 -8.17 -4.16 0.11
C LEU A 73 -8.53 -5.58 -0.34
N ALA A 74 -9.32 -6.32 0.46
CA ALA A 74 -9.84 -7.63 0.05
C ALA A 74 -10.70 -7.56 -1.23
N LYS A 75 -11.57 -6.54 -1.37
CA LYS A 75 -12.37 -6.30 -2.58
C LYS A 75 -11.56 -5.88 -3.81
N VAL A 76 -10.34 -5.40 -3.62
CA VAL A 76 -9.40 -5.10 -4.72
C VAL A 76 -8.73 -6.37 -5.21
N GLY A 77 -8.61 -7.39 -4.36
CA GLY A 77 -8.00 -8.69 -4.69
C GLY A 77 -6.79 -9.04 -3.84
N PHE A 78 -6.50 -8.28 -2.78
CA PHE A 78 -5.43 -8.62 -1.85
C PHE A 78 -5.88 -9.66 -0.82
N GLU A 79 -4.98 -10.59 -0.48
CA GLU A 79 -5.08 -11.36 0.75
C GLU A 79 -4.60 -10.52 1.93
N ILE A 80 -5.34 -10.53 3.05
CA ILE A 80 -5.12 -9.59 4.16
C ILE A 80 -4.66 -10.33 5.41
N GLU A 81 -3.49 -9.95 5.90
CA GLU A 81 -2.94 -10.37 7.19
C GLU A 81 -2.98 -9.18 8.17
N THR A 82 -3.49 -9.42 9.39
CA THR A 82 -3.42 -8.45 10.48
C THR A 82 -2.22 -8.78 11.36
N LEU A 83 -1.31 -7.81 11.52
CA LEU A 83 -0.11 -7.97 12.33
C LEU A 83 -0.21 -7.14 13.61
N PRO A 84 0.52 -7.50 14.68
CA PRO A 84 0.70 -6.63 15.83
C PRO A 84 1.25 -5.27 15.39
N GLY A 85 0.67 -4.19 15.90
CA GLY A 85 1.15 -2.85 15.62
C GLY A 85 2.49 -2.56 16.31
N PRO A 86 3.26 -1.57 15.82
CA PRO A 86 4.44 -1.06 16.53
C PRO A 86 4.04 -0.39 17.84
N LEU A 87 5.02 0.00 18.68
CA LEU A 87 4.79 0.69 19.96
C LEU A 87 3.64 1.71 19.86
N TYR A 88 2.66 1.58 20.77
CA TYR A 88 1.45 2.40 20.88
C TYR A 88 0.34 2.16 19.83
N LYS A 89 0.52 1.25 18.86
CA LYS A 89 -0.55 0.82 17.94
C LYS A 89 -0.91 -0.64 18.19
N ARG A 90 -2.21 -0.94 18.18
CA ARG A 90 -2.69 -2.31 18.41
C ARG A 90 -2.39 -3.23 17.22
N GLU A 91 -2.65 -2.74 16.02
CA GLU A 91 -2.59 -3.54 14.80
C GLU A 91 -2.04 -2.72 13.63
N MET A 92 -1.48 -3.42 12.65
CA MET A 92 -1.21 -2.93 11.30
C MET A 92 -1.64 -3.97 10.25
N ILE A 93 -1.65 -3.59 8.98
CA ILE A 93 -2.05 -4.49 7.88
C ILE A 93 -0.85 -4.81 6.99
N ARG A 94 -0.77 -6.08 6.60
CA ARG A 94 -0.07 -6.54 5.40
C ARG A 94 -1.09 -7.08 4.40
N ALA A 95 -0.99 -6.66 3.16
CA ALA A 95 -1.86 -7.07 2.07
C ALA A 95 -0.98 -7.66 0.95
N VAL A 96 -1.24 -8.90 0.55
CA VAL A 96 -0.44 -9.64 -0.45
C VAL A 96 -1.23 -9.78 -1.73
N LYS A 97 -0.63 -9.43 -2.87
CA LYS A 97 -1.23 -9.69 -4.19
C LYS A 97 -0.97 -11.14 -4.56
N ILE A 98 -1.94 -12.01 -4.34
CA ILE A 98 -1.82 -13.42 -4.72
C ILE A 98 -1.97 -13.54 -6.23
N GLN A 99 -1.18 -14.45 -6.83
CA GLN A 99 -1.35 -14.83 -8.22
C GLN A 99 -2.79 -15.32 -8.44
N SER A 100 -3.52 -14.67 -9.34
CA SER A 100 -4.77 -15.24 -9.84
C SER A 100 -4.39 -16.31 -10.87
N ASP A 101 -4.76 -17.55 -10.60
CA ASP A 101 -4.66 -18.67 -11.55
C ASP A 101 -5.43 -18.39 -12.86
#